data_AF-A0A834FYY0-F1
#
_entry.id   AF-A0A834FYY0-F1
#
_cell.length_a   1.000
_cell.length_b   1.000
_cell.length_c   1.000
_cell.angle_alpha   90.00
_cell.angle_beta   90.00
_cell.angle_gamma   90.00
#
_symmetry.space_group_name_H-M   'P 1'
#
loop_
_entity.id
_entity.type
_entity.pdbx_description
1 polymer ?
#
loop_
_entity_poly.entity_id
_entity_poly.type
_entity_poly.pdbx_seq_one_letter_code
_entity_poly.pdbx_strand_id
1 'polypeptide(L)'
;MGKKKKRAALKEVWCYYCDREFDDEKILVQHQKAKHFKCHVCHKKLSTAGGMVIHVLQVHKESVPKVPNAKPGRESTDIEIYGMQGIPPDVLAAHYGEEGTIVTHSDT
;
A
#
# COMPACT_ATOMS: atom_id res chain seq x y z
N MET A 1 -33.54 -7.90 11.07
CA MET A 1 -32.28 -7.62 11.79
C MET A 1 -31.13 -8.29 11.05
N GLY A 2 -30.36 -7.51 10.27
CA GLY A 2 -29.23 -8.03 9.50
C GLY A 2 -28.07 -8.40 10.42
N LYS A 3 -27.75 -9.69 10.48
CA LYS A 3 -26.56 -10.22 11.15
C LYS A 3 -25.33 -9.65 10.45
N LYS A 4 -24.81 -8.52 10.95
CA LYS A 4 -23.47 -8.00 10.61
C LYS A 4 -22.48 -9.05 11.10
N LYS A 5 -22.11 -9.97 10.22
CA LYS A 5 -21.03 -10.93 10.47
C LYS A 5 -19.78 -10.08 10.71
N LYS A 6 -19.42 -9.90 11.98
CA LYS A 6 -18.07 -9.56 12.42
C LYS A 6 -17.17 -10.60 11.76
N ARG A 7 -16.64 -10.27 10.57
CA ARG A 7 -15.58 -11.03 9.93
C ARG A 7 -14.41 -10.89 10.89
N ALA A 8 -14.21 -11.92 11.68
CA ALA A 8 -13.11 -12.01 12.62
C ALA A 8 -11.82 -11.74 11.84
N ALA A 9 -11.18 -10.60 12.11
CA ALA A 9 -9.72 -10.40 12.12
C ALA A 9 -8.89 -11.29 11.17
N LEU A 10 -9.31 -11.42 9.92
CA LEU A 10 -8.51 -12.04 8.87
C LEU A 10 -7.53 -10.96 8.42
N LYS A 11 -6.47 -10.77 9.22
CA LYS A 11 -5.26 -10.00 8.94
C LYS A 11 -5.34 -9.23 7.61
N GLU A 12 -6.06 -8.12 7.62
CA GLU A 12 -6.49 -7.44 6.40
C GLU A 12 -5.26 -6.76 5.80
N VAL A 13 -4.58 -7.45 4.88
CA VAL A 13 -3.38 -6.94 4.22
C VAL A 13 -3.82 -6.03 3.08
N TRP A 14 -3.27 -4.83 3.00
CA TRP A 14 -3.72 -3.83 2.05
C TRP A 14 -2.54 -3.07 1.44
N CYS A 15 -2.76 -2.48 0.26
CA CYS A 15 -1.70 -1.79 -0.47
C CYS A 15 -1.63 -0.32 -0.11
N TYR A 16 -0.53 0.10 0.51
CA TYR A 16 -0.23 1.50 0.83
C TYR A 16 -0.55 2.48 -0.31
N TYR A 17 -0.16 2.14 -1.53
CA TYR A 17 -0.26 3.03 -2.68
C TYR A 17 -1.68 3.20 -3.22
N CYS A 18 -2.54 2.17 -3.14
CA CYS A 18 -3.86 2.21 -3.77
C CYS A 18 -5.04 1.83 -2.85
N ASP A 19 -4.79 1.59 -1.56
CA ASP A 19 -5.77 1.14 -0.54
C ASP A 19 -6.58 -0.09 -0.98
N ARG A 20 -6.02 -0.96 -1.82
CA ARG A 20 -6.64 -2.22 -2.18
C ARG A 20 -6.36 -3.27 -1.11
N GLU A 21 -7.41 -3.97 -0.71
CA GLU A 21 -7.36 -5.09 0.22
C GLU A 21 -7.03 -6.40 -0.52
N PHE A 22 -6.32 -7.28 0.15
CA PHE A 22 -5.94 -8.60 -0.34
C PHE A 22 -6.11 -9.63 0.79
N ASP A 23 -6.30 -10.89 0.41
CA ASP A 23 -6.40 -12.00 1.37
C ASP A 23 -5.02 -12.43 1.92
N ASP A 24 -3.95 -12.20 1.16
CA ASP A 24 -2.59 -12.68 1.46
C ASP A 24 -1.51 -11.66 1.15
N GLU A 25 -0.50 -11.58 2.02
CA GLU A 25 0.65 -10.68 1.83
C GLU A 25 1.41 -11.00 0.54
N LYS A 26 1.49 -12.29 0.17
CA LYS A 26 2.11 -12.71 -1.11
C LYS A 26 1.39 -12.10 -2.32
N ILE A 27 0.06 -12.05 -2.29
CA ILE A 27 -0.75 -11.47 -3.35
C ILE A 27 -0.56 -9.95 -3.38
N LEU A 28 -0.53 -9.31 -2.21
CA LEU A 28 -0.23 -7.88 -2.07
C LEU A 28 1.15 -7.54 -2.65
N VAL A 29 2.20 -8.30 -2.33
CA VAL A 29 3.55 -8.08 -2.87
C VAL A 29 3.55 -8.25 -4.39
N GLN A 30 2.88 -9.29 -4.92
CA GLN A 30 2.76 -9.48 -6.36
C GLN A 30 2.03 -8.31 -7.03
N HIS A 31 0.98 -7.78 -6.39
CA HIS A 31 0.25 -6.61 -6.84
C HIS A 31 1.15 -5.36 -6.89
N GLN A 32 1.91 -5.09 -5.82
CA GLN A 32 2.87 -3.97 -5.76
C GLN A 32 3.87 -4.04 -6.92
N LYS A 33 4.47 -5.21 -7.16
CA LYS A 33 5.41 -5.45 -8.26
C LYS A 33 4.79 -5.25 -9.64
N ALA A 34 3.54 -5.66 -9.83
CA ALA A 34 2.86 -5.61 -11.12
C ALA A 34 2.31 -4.22 -11.47
N LYS A 35 1.85 -3.47 -10.47
CA LYS A 35 1.10 -2.23 -10.66
C LYS A 35 1.86 -0.95 -10.29
N HIS A 36 2.68 -1.00 -9.24
CA HIS A 36 3.38 0.16 -8.70
C HIS A 36 4.87 0.16 -9.08
N PHE A 37 5.53 -1.00 -9.03
CA PHE A 37 6.97 -1.13 -9.29
C PHE A 37 7.28 -1.66 -10.70
N LYS A 38 6.45 -1.28 -11.66
CA LYS A 38 6.61 -1.66 -13.06
C LYS A 38 7.24 -0.51 -13.83
N CYS A 39 8.39 -0.76 -14.43
CA CYS A 39 9.03 0.18 -15.34
C CYS A 39 8.09 0.49 -16.52
N HIS A 40 7.83 1.76 -16.80
CA HIS A 40 6.97 2.16 -17.92
C HIS A 40 7.65 1.98 -19.29
N VAL A 41 8.98 1.87 -19.32
CA VAL A 41 9.77 1.77 -20.57
C VAL A 41 9.90 0.31 -21.01
N CYS A 42 10.45 -0.54 -20.14
CA CYS A 42 10.74 -1.94 -20.47
C CYS A 42 9.78 -2.94 -19.82
N HIS A 43 8.77 -2.46 -19.08
CA HIS A 43 7.77 -3.30 -18.40
C HIS A 43 8.35 -4.29 -17.38
N LYS A 44 9.62 -4.11 -17.00
CA LYS A 44 10.28 -4.91 -15.97
C LYS A 44 9.63 -4.63 -14.62
N LYS A 45 9.38 -5.71 -13.87
CA LYS A 45 8.83 -5.69 -12.52
C LYS A 45 9.98 -5.68 -11.52
N LEU A 46 10.02 -4.68 -10.64
CA LEU A 46 11.03 -4.53 -9.60
C LEU A 46 10.41 -4.85 -8.24
N SER A 47 11.25 -5.10 -7.22
CA SER A 47 10.78 -5.52 -5.90
C SER A 47 10.39 -4.37 -4.98
N THR A 48 10.89 -3.15 -5.24
CA THR A 48 10.71 -1.96 -4.40
C THR A 48 10.59 -0.70 -5.25
N ALA A 49 10.03 0.37 -4.66
CA ALA A 49 9.93 1.69 -5.29
C ALA A 49 11.31 2.25 -5.64
N GLY A 50 12.25 2.25 -4.69
CA GLY A 50 13.63 2.69 -4.93
C GLY A 50 14.33 1.89 -6.04
N GLY A 51 14.12 0.55 -6.08
CA GLY A 51 14.66 -0.29 -7.16
C GLY A 51 14.09 0.05 -8.54
N MET A 52 12.82 0.43 -8.62
CA MET A 52 12.21 0.93 -9.86
C MET A 52 12.83 2.28 -10.27
N VAL A 53 12.96 3.24 -9.36
CA VAL A 53 13.55 4.57 -9.67
C VAL A 53 14.97 4.42 -10.16
N ILE A 54 15.81 3.67 -9.45
CA ILE A 54 17.20 3.42 -9.84
C ILE A 54 17.26 2.71 -11.18
N HIS A 55 16.39 1.72 -11.42
CA HIS A 55 16.34 1.01 -12.70
C HIS A 55 16.03 1.95 -13.86
N VAL A 56 15.02 2.82 -13.72
CA VAL A 56 14.65 3.77 -14.78
C VAL A 56 15.77 4.81 -14.99
N LEU A 57 16.40 5.27 -13.91
CA LEU A 57 17.50 6.23 -13.97
C LEU A 57 18.76 5.65 -14.62
N GLN A 58 19.14 4.42 -14.27
CA GLN A 58 20.39 3.81 -14.75
C GLN A 58 20.26 3.18 -16.15
N VAL A 59 19.13 2.53 -16.43
CA VAL A 59 18.94 1.79 -17.69
C VAL A 59 18.34 2.67 -18.77
N HIS A 60 17.41 3.54 -18.41
CA HIS A 60 16.67 4.36 -19.36
C HIS A 60 17.08 5.84 -19.33
N LYS A 61 17.91 6.25 -18.34
CA LYS A 61 18.31 7.65 -18.14
C LYS A 61 17.12 8.60 -17.95
N GLU A 62 16.03 8.07 -17.42
CA GLU A 62 14.81 8.80 -17.10
C GLU A 62 14.63 8.91 -15.58
N SER A 63 13.94 9.95 -15.12
CA SER A 63 13.65 10.14 -13.70
C SER A 63 12.19 9.83 -13.39
N VAL A 64 11.95 8.99 -12.38
CA VAL A 64 10.61 8.69 -11.86
C VAL A 64 10.50 9.28 -10.46
N PRO A 65 9.98 10.52 -10.33
CA PRO A 65 9.90 11.19 -9.03
C PRO A 65 8.78 10.65 -8.15
N LYS A 66 7.85 9.87 -8.71
CA LYS A 66 6.59 9.47 -8.06
C LYS A 66 6.20 8.05 -8.47
N VAL A 67 5.65 7.29 -7.53
CA VAL A 67 5.15 5.93 -7.80
C VAL A 67 3.88 6.02 -8.66
N PRO A 68 3.83 5.33 -9.83
CA PRO A 68 2.65 5.34 -10.68
C PRO A 68 1.47 4.59 -10.03
N ASN A 69 0.25 5.07 -10.32
CA ASN A 69 -1.01 4.55 -9.77
C ASN A 69 -1.13 4.65 -8.24
N ALA A 70 -0.33 5.49 -7.59
CA ALA A 70 -0.44 5.77 -6.16
C ALA A 70 -1.47 6.89 -5.89
N LYS A 71 -2.07 6.86 -4.70
CA LYS A 71 -2.93 7.95 -4.22
C LYS A 71 -2.11 9.22 -3.96
N PRO A 72 -2.73 10.42 -4.10
CA PRO A 72 -2.10 11.68 -3.75
C PRO A 72 -1.64 11.64 -2.29
N GLY A 73 -0.38 12.02 -2.03
CA GLY A 73 0.20 11.98 -0.67
C GLY A 73 0.78 10.64 -0.25
N ARG A 74 0.71 9.59 -1.09
CA ARG A 74 1.37 8.29 -0.91
C ARG A 74 2.20 7.88 -2.12
N GLU A 75 2.66 8.86 -2.88
CA GLU A 75 3.40 8.71 -4.14
C GLU A 75 4.93 8.72 -3.96
N SER A 76 5.40 8.92 -2.73
CA SER A 76 6.84 8.98 -2.42
C SER A 76 7.55 7.67 -2.74
N THR A 77 8.68 7.77 -3.43
CA THR A 77 9.53 6.62 -3.79
C THR A 77 10.56 6.28 -2.72
N ASP A 78 10.74 7.16 -1.75
CA ASP A 78 11.74 7.04 -0.68
C ASP A 78 11.31 6.10 0.45
N ILE A 79 10.02 5.78 0.53
CA ILE A 79 9.48 4.89 1.57
C ILE A 79 9.63 3.44 1.11
N GLU A 80 10.42 2.67 1.85
CA GLU A 80 10.63 1.25 1.57
C GLU A 80 9.47 0.39 2.11
N ILE A 81 8.41 0.32 1.31
CA ILE A 81 7.24 -0.51 1.63
C ILE A 81 7.33 -1.84 0.89
N TYR A 82 7.31 -2.93 1.65
CA TYR A 82 7.27 -4.30 1.13
C TYR A 82 6.14 -5.08 1.80
N GLY A 83 5.08 -5.40 1.05
CA GLY A 83 3.88 -5.96 1.67
C GLY A 83 3.29 -4.95 2.66
N MET A 84 3.16 -5.35 3.93
CA MET A 84 2.81 -4.46 5.03
C MET A 84 4.01 -3.90 5.81
N GLN A 85 5.21 -4.41 5.55
CA GLN A 85 6.42 -3.96 6.23
C GLN A 85 6.85 -2.58 5.71
N GLY A 86 7.19 -1.68 6.62
CA GLY A 86 7.62 -0.32 6.30
C GLY A 86 6.49 0.71 6.14
N ILE A 87 5.22 0.31 6.34
CA ILE A 87 4.10 1.26 6.38
C ILE A 87 4.20 2.09 7.67
N PRO A 88 4.17 3.44 7.59
CA PRO A 88 4.19 4.30 8.77
C PRO A 88 3.04 3.98 9.74
N PRO A 89 3.28 4.01 11.06
CA PRO A 89 2.28 3.65 12.06
C PRO A 89 1.08 4.61 12.07
N ASP A 90 1.27 5.87 11.70
CA ASP A 90 0.21 6.86 11.52
C ASP A 90 -0.76 6.46 10.39
N VAL A 91 -0.24 5.92 9.29
CA VAL A 91 -1.07 5.44 8.17
C VAL A 91 -1.78 4.13 8.51
N LEU A 92 -1.10 3.23 9.22
CA LEU A 92 -1.74 2.02 9.76
C LEU A 92 -2.86 2.40 10.73
N ALA A 93 -2.61 3.34 11.64
CA ALA A 93 -3.59 3.81 12.60
C ALA A 93 -4.77 4.53 11.92
N ALA A 94 -4.57 5.28 10.85
CA ALA A 94 -5.66 5.87 10.09
C ALA A 94 -6.55 4.78 9.44
N HIS A 95 -5.92 3.78 8.82
CA HIS A 95 -6.64 2.70 8.12
C HIS A 95 -7.41 1.77 9.08
N TYR A 96 -6.83 1.43 10.23
CA TYR A 96 -7.48 0.57 11.23
C TYR A 96 -8.29 1.35 12.30
N GLY A 97 -8.01 2.64 12.48
CA GLY A 97 -8.62 3.51 13.48
C GLY A 97 -9.96 4.11 13.07
N GLU A 98 -10.30 4.13 11.77
CA GLU A 98 -11.66 4.48 11.33
C GLU A 98 -12.70 3.43 11.75
N GLU A 99 -12.30 2.21 12.13
CA GLU A 99 -13.19 1.21 12.73
C GLU A 99 -13.33 1.33 14.27
N GLY A 100 -12.80 2.41 14.87
CA GLY A 100 -12.69 2.60 16.32
C GLY A 100 -13.63 3.62 16.97
N THR A 101 -14.49 4.33 16.23
CA THR A 101 -15.48 5.23 16.88
C THR A 101 -16.68 4.40 17.35
N ILE A 102 -16.47 3.55 18.36
CA ILE A 102 -17.56 3.26 19.29
C ILE A 102 -17.79 4.53 20.10
N VAL A 103 -18.90 5.18 19.80
CA VAL A 103 -19.43 6.29 20.60
C VAL A 103 -19.49 5.86 22.07
N THR A 104 -18.54 6.32 22.89
CA THR A 104 -18.74 6.31 24.34
C THR A 104 -19.74 7.42 24.65
N HIS A 105 -21.03 7.14 24.46
CA HIS A 105 -22.05 7.88 25.19
C HIS A 105 -21.90 7.47 26.65
N SER A 106 -21.12 8.25 27.39
CA SER A 106 -21.18 8.34 28.84
C SER A 106 -22.54 8.93 29.21
N ASP A 107 -23.53 8.05 29.40
CA ASP A 107 -24.77 8.40 30.07
C ASP A 107 -24.54 8.32 31.59
N THR A 108 -24.94 9.41 32.25
CA THR A 108 -24.80 9.71 33.68
C THR A 108 -25.83 8.95 34.50
#